data_AF-A0A533Y3A7-F1
#
_entry.id   AF-A0A533Y3A7-F1
#
_cell.length_a   1.000
_cell.length_b   1.000
_cell.length_c   1.000
_cell.angle_alpha   90.00
_cell.angle_beta   90.00
_cell.angle_gamma   90.00
#
_symmetry.space_group_name_H-M   'P 1'
#
loop_
_entity.id
_entity.type
_entity.pdbx_description
1 polymer ?
#
loop_
_entity_poly.entity_id
_entity_poly.type
_entity_poly.pdbx_seq_one_letter_code
_entity_poly.pdbx_strand_id
1 'polypeptide(L)'
;TKAILIEKVGDEYRQTFRGEAPTTVEAPFEDVTRGVLNAIAEIEDLSGRKILDGEKIITPSGAGGDPKVGVDIYISTSSAGGGLQMMVAGVVQSMTAESAQRCALGAGAIVMDVLASNDGRLPHEKIERIRSLRPDMILLSGGT
;
A
#
# COMPACT_ATOMS: atom_id res chain seq x y z
N THR A 1 -1.80 -10.60 1.85
CA THR A 1 -2.74 -10.01 0.90
C THR A 1 -4.15 -10.35 1.29
N LYS A 2 -5.07 -9.39 1.19
CA LYS A 2 -6.48 -9.57 1.52
C LYS A 2 -7.32 -9.25 0.31
N ALA A 3 -8.36 -10.04 0.06
CA ALA A 3 -9.37 -9.80 -0.95
C ALA A 3 -10.74 -9.75 -0.28
N ILE A 4 -11.62 -8.90 -0.78
CA ILE A 4 -13.01 -8.78 -0.32
C ILE A 4 -13.93 -8.87 -1.52
N LEU A 5 -15.02 -9.63 -1.38
CA LEU A 5 -16.10 -9.68 -2.37
C LEU A 5 -17.25 -8.83 -1.86
N ILE A 6 -17.66 -7.86 -2.69
CA ILE A 6 -18.80 -6.99 -2.43
C ILE A 6 -19.89 -7.33 -3.45
N GLU A 7 -21.06 -7.73 -2.95
CA GLU A 7 -22.18 -8.13 -3.78
C GLU A 7 -23.42 -7.34 -3.43
N LYS A 8 -24.31 -7.16 -4.41
CA LYS A 8 -25.63 -6.60 -4.17
C LYS A 8 -26.54 -7.69 -3.60
N VAL A 9 -26.98 -7.52 -2.36
CA VAL A 9 -27.90 -8.42 -1.65
C VAL A 9 -29.20 -7.65 -1.41
N GLY A 10 -30.24 -7.96 -2.19
CA GLY A 10 -31.45 -7.16 -2.23
C GLY A 10 -31.18 -5.78 -2.85
N ASP A 11 -31.44 -4.71 -2.11
CA ASP A 11 -31.25 -3.33 -2.57
C ASP A 11 -29.92 -2.69 -2.11
N GLU A 12 -29.09 -3.41 -1.35
CA GLU A 12 -27.86 -2.88 -0.75
C GLU A 12 -26.61 -3.65 -1.22
N TYR A 13 -25.45 -2.98 -1.22
CA TYR A 13 -24.16 -3.65 -1.35
C TYR A 13 -23.65 -4.12 0.01
N ARG A 14 -23.18 -5.36 0.08
CA ARG A 14 -22.62 -5.96 1.29
C ARG A 14 -21.29 -6.64 0.98
N GLN A 15 -20.35 -6.54 1.92
CA GLN A 15 -19.21 -7.43 1.94
C GLN A 15 -19.72 -8.82 2.32
N THR A 16 -19.64 -9.78 1.39
CA THR A 16 -20.17 -11.15 1.58
C THR A 16 -19.08 -12.12 1.99
N PHE A 17 -17.92 -12.05 1.34
CA PHE A 17 -16.78 -12.94 1.59
C PHE A 17 -15.47 -12.18 1.67
N ARG A 18 -14.49 -12.79 2.36
CA ARG A 18 -13.13 -12.28 2.52
C ARG A 18 -12.17 -13.45 2.38
N GLY A 19 -11.17 -13.29 1.52
CA GLY A 19 -10.05 -14.22 1.37
C GLY A 19 -8.75 -13.56 1.83
N GLU A 20 -7.83 -14.34 2.38
CA GLU A 20 -6.52 -13.93 2.85
C GLU A 20 -5.44 -14.93 2.46
N ALA A 21 -4.45 -14.45 1.71
CA ALA A 21 -3.25 -15.23 1.41
C ALA A 21 -1.99 -14.52 1.92
N PRO A 22 -0.90 -15.23 2.23
CA PRO A 22 0.40 -14.61 2.45
C PRO A 22 0.78 -13.66 1.32
N THR A 23 1.46 -12.55 1.65
CA THR A 23 2.00 -11.65 0.62
C THR A 23 3.20 -12.31 -0.05
N THR A 24 3.36 -12.08 -1.35
CA THR A 24 4.39 -12.69 -2.20
C THR A 24 5.37 -11.64 -2.73
N VAL A 25 5.53 -10.54 -2.00
CA VAL A 25 6.45 -9.44 -2.35
C VAL A 25 7.92 -9.85 -2.18
N GLU A 26 8.20 -10.78 -1.27
CA GLU A 26 9.55 -11.26 -1.00
C GLU A 26 9.87 -12.55 -1.80
N ALA A 27 11.14 -12.93 -1.78
CA ALA A 27 11.59 -14.22 -2.31
C ALA A 27 10.78 -15.38 -1.69
N PRO A 28 10.55 -16.48 -2.44
CA PRO A 28 11.07 -16.79 -3.77
C PRO A 28 10.21 -16.29 -4.93
N PHE A 29 9.08 -15.64 -4.67
CA PHE A 29 8.11 -15.27 -5.71
C PHE A 29 8.39 -13.90 -6.31
N GLU A 30 8.76 -12.91 -5.49
CA GLU A 30 9.05 -11.52 -5.92
C GLU A 30 7.95 -10.92 -6.84
N ASP A 31 6.70 -11.34 -6.62
CA ASP A 31 5.56 -10.98 -7.45
C ASP A 31 4.31 -10.89 -6.59
N VAL A 32 3.88 -9.65 -6.29
CA VAL A 32 2.70 -9.36 -5.48
C VAL A 32 1.39 -9.88 -6.07
N THR A 33 1.33 -10.11 -7.39
CA THR A 33 0.13 -10.57 -8.07
C THR A 33 -0.24 -11.99 -7.66
N ARG A 34 0.76 -12.82 -7.33
CA ARG A 34 0.53 -14.20 -6.84
C ARG A 34 -0.29 -14.22 -5.55
N GLY A 35 0.09 -13.39 -4.57
CA GLY A 35 -0.67 -13.22 -3.33
C GLY A 35 -2.09 -12.68 -3.56
N VAL A 36 -2.30 -11.85 -4.58
CA VAL A 36 -3.64 -11.39 -4.98
C VAL A 36 -4.47 -12.54 -5.55
N LEU A 37 -3.93 -13.27 -6.52
CA LEU A 37 -4.61 -14.41 -7.16
C LEU A 37 -4.97 -15.48 -6.14
N ASN A 38 -4.07 -15.79 -5.20
CA ASN A 38 -4.33 -16.74 -4.12
C ASN A 38 -5.45 -16.27 -3.19
N ALA A 39 -5.49 -14.98 -2.83
CA ALA A 39 -6.56 -14.43 -1.99
C ALA A 39 -7.92 -14.41 -2.72
N ILE A 40 -7.93 -14.23 -4.04
CA ILE A 40 -9.14 -14.34 -4.85
C ILE A 40 -9.59 -15.80 -4.97
N ALA A 41 -8.67 -16.75 -5.14
CA ALA A 41 -8.99 -18.18 -5.19
C ALA A 41 -9.71 -18.65 -3.92
N GLU A 42 -9.30 -18.17 -2.74
CA GLU A 42 -10.01 -18.46 -1.49
C GLU A 42 -11.43 -17.88 -1.48
N ILE A 43 -11.66 -16.71 -2.09
CA ILE A 43 -13.01 -16.19 -2.30
C ILE A 43 -13.81 -17.09 -3.24
N GLU A 44 -13.21 -17.62 -4.31
CA GLU A 44 -13.89 -18.56 -5.21
C GLU A 44 -14.36 -19.80 -4.44
N ASP A 45 -13.49 -20.36 -3.57
CA ASP A 45 -13.81 -21.52 -2.73
C ASP A 45 -14.93 -21.22 -1.71
N LEU A 46 -14.91 -20.05 -1.07
CA LEU A 46 -15.89 -19.67 -0.05
C LEU A 46 -17.26 -19.29 -0.64
N SER A 47 -17.27 -18.58 -1.77
CA SER A 47 -18.51 -18.06 -2.38
C SER A 47 -19.12 -19.02 -3.40
N GLY A 48 -18.32 -19.95 -3.94
CA GLY A 48 -18.66 -20.75 -5.12
C GLY A 48 -18.81 -19.93 -6.40
N ARG A 49 -18.31 -18.68 -6.43
CA ARG A 49 -18.26 -17.83 -7.63
C ARG A 49 -16.94 -18.04 -8.34
N LYS A 50 -16.95 -18.29 -9.66
CA LYS A 50 -15.74 -18.33 -10.48
C LYS A 50 -15.37 -16.90 -10.89
N ILE A 51 -14.24 -16.39 -10.41
CA ILE A 51 -13.71 -15.04 -10.65
C ILE A 51 -12.48 -15.09 -11.57
N LEU A 52 -11.67 -16.14 -11.53
CA LEU A 52 -10.40 -16.23 -12.25
C LEU A 52 -10.44 -17.22 -13.42
N ASP A 53 -9.92 -16.80 -14.57
CA ASP A 53 -9.51 -17.67 -15.68
C ASP A 53 -7.98 -17.65 -15.78
N GLY A 54 -7.34 -18.62 -15.12
CA GLY A 54 -5.90 -18.59 -14.87
C GLY A 54 -5.52 -17.37 -14.03
N GLU A 55 -4.76 -16.44 -14.62
CA GLU A 55 -4.31 -15.19 -13.98
C GLU A 55 -5.20 -13.98 -14.33
N LYS A 56 -6.24 -14.18 -15.15
CA LYS A 56 -7.13 -13.10 -15.59
C LYS A 56 -8.41 -13.10 -14.77
N ILE A 57 -8.90 -11.90 -14.47
CA ILE A 57 -10.21 -11.72 -13.85
C ILE A 57 -11.28 -11.80 -14.95
N ILE A 58 -12.28 -12.65 -14.73
CA ILE A 58 -13.42 -12.81 -15.62
C ILE A 58 -14.35 -11.61 -15.42
N THR A 59 -14.71 -10.95 -16.51
CA THR A 59 -15.64 -9.81 -16.54
C THR A 59 -16.52 -9.89 -17.79
N PRO A 60 -17.79 -9.44 -17.76
CA PRO A 60 -18.51 -8.89 -16.61
C PRO A 60 -19.02 -9.99 -15.66
N SER A 61 -19.73 -9.60 -14.59
CA SER A 61 -20.53 -10.55 -13.81
C SER A 61 -21.61 -11.19 -14.68
N GLY A 62 -21.84 -12.50 -14.52
CA GLY A 62 -22.76 -13.26 -15.38
C GLY A 62 -22.13 -13.77 -16.69
N ALA A 63 -20.80 -13.73 -16.83
CA ALA A 63 -20.13 -14.15 -18.06
C ALA A 63 -20.48 -15.60 -18.43
N GLY A 64 -20.76 -15.85 -19.71
CA GLY A 64 -21.22 -17.15 -20.19
C GLY A 64 -22.65 -17.53 -19.77
N GLY A 65 -23.41 -16.61 -19.18
CA GLY A 65 -24.80 -16.83 -18.76
C GLY A 65 -24.95 -17.40 -17.34
N ASP A 66 -23.85 -17.58 -16.61
CA ASP A 66 -23.88 -18.07 -15.23
C ASP A 66 -23.72 -16.90 -14.24
N PRO A 67 -24.73 -16.61 -13.39
CA PRO A 67 -24.67 -15.52 -12.42
C PRO A 67 -23.55 -15.67 -11.39
N LYS A 68 -22.96 -16.87 -11.23
CA LYS A 68 -21.81 -17.14 -10.36
C LYS A 68 -20.47 -17.06 -11.11
N VAL A 69 -20.40 -16.45 -12.28
CA VAL A 69 -19.15 -16.29 -13.03
C VAL A 69 -18.84 -14.81 -13.27
N GLY A 70 -17.59 -14.42 -13.05
CA GLY A 70 -17.05 -13.08 -13.27
C GLY A 70 -17.38 -12.04 -12.20
N VAL A 71 -16.86 -10.84 -12.38
CA VAL A 71 -17.17 -9.64 -11.59
C VAL A 71 -17.27 -8.44 -12.52
N ASP A 72 -17.98 -7.39 -12.11
CA ASP A 72 -18.09 -6.17 -12.92
C ASP A 72 -16.91 -5.23 -12.71
N ILE A 73 -16.37 -5.19 -11.49
CA ILE A 73 -15.33 -4.26 -11.08
C ILE A 73 -14.31 -5.00 -10.23
N TYR A 74 -13.03 -4.79 -10.57
CA TYR A 74 -11.89 -5.18 -9.75
C TYR A 74 -11.10 -3.93 -9.35
N ILE A 75 -10.84 -3.79 -8.06
CA ILE A 75 -10.03 -2.70 -7.50
C ILE A 75 -8.94 -3.34 -6.64
N SER A 76 -7.70 -2.94 -6.88
CA SER A 76 -6.56 -3.34 -6.07
C SER A 76 -5.94 -2.13 -5.43
N THR A 77 -5.61 -2.24 -4.15
CA THR A 77 -4.79 -1.27 -3.44
C THR A 77 -3.56 -1.98 -2.92
N SER A 78 -2.40 -1.42 -3.22
CA SER A 78 -1.14 -1.86 -2.64
C SER A 78 -0.70 -0.80 -1.65
N SER A 79 -0.41 -1.22 -0.41
CA SER A 79 0.32 -0.38 0.51
C SER A 79 1.78 -0.38 0.08
N ALA A 80 2.42 0.80 0.05
CA ALA A 80 3.87 0.89 0.02
C ALA A 80 4.39 0.33 1.35
N GLY A 81 4.51 -1.00 1.44
CA GLY A 81 4.89 -1.68 2.67
C GLY A 81 6.26 -1.18 3.12
N GLY A 82 6.33 -0.47 4.24
CA GLY A 82 7.53 -0.27 5.05
C GLY A 82 8.74 0.40 4.40
N GLY A 83 8.70 0.69 3.10
CA GLY A 83 9.88 0.90 2.26
C GLY A 83 9.98 2.31 1.67
N LEU A 84 9.00 3.17 1.92
CA LEU A 84 9.06 4.56 1.50
C LEU A 84 10.23 5.24 2.22
N GLN A 85 11.29 5.54 1.48
CA GLN A 85 12.48 6.16 2.04
C GLN A 85 12.25 7.66 2.14
N MET A 86 12.12 8.16 3.37
CA MET A 86 11.71 9.52 3.66
C MET A 86 12.83 10.29 4.35
N MET A 87 13.04 11.54 3.95
CA MET A 87 13.77 12.50 4.75
C MET A 87 12.80 13.43 5.48
N VAL A 88 13.08 13.73 6.75
CA VAL A 88 12.24 14.63 7.54
C VAL A 88 12.98 15.95 7.74
N ALA A 89 12.30 17.07 7.59
CA ALA A 89 12.84 18.39 7.85
C ALA A 89 11.87 19.21 8.71
N GLY A 90 12.39 19.85 9.75
CA GLY A 90 11.59 20.71 10.63
C GLY A 90 12.32 21.98 11.05
N VAL A 91 11.58 22.97 11.57
CA VAL A 91 12.20 24.21 12.07
C VAL A 91 13.14 23.97 13.27
N VAL A 92 12.69 23.23 14.29
CA VAL A 92 13.44 22.98 15.52
C VAL A 92 13.65 21.48 15.70
N GLN A 93 14.91 21.06 15.85
CA GLN A 93 15.29 19.64 15.92
C GLN A 93 14.51 18.88 17.00
N SER A 94 14.50 19.39 18.22
CA SER A 94 13.88 18.77 19.40
C SER A 94 12.37 18.99 19.51
N MET A 95 11.71 19.47 18.45
CA MET A 95 10.28 19.78 18.52
C MET A 95 9.55 19.42 17.23
N THR A 96 9.68 20.22 16.17
CA THR A 96 8.95 19.96 14.91
C THR A 96 9.60 18.83 14.12
N ALA A 97 10.93 18.76 14.07
CA ALA A 97 11.62 17.69 13.35
C ALA A 97 11.43 16.33 14.07
N GLU A 98 11.60 16.29 15.39
CA GLU A 98 11.36 15.09 16.20
C GLU A 98 9.89 14.62 16.11
N SER A 99 8.92 15.54 16.17
CA SER A 99 7.49 15.19 16.03
C SER A 99 7.20 14.60 14.64
N ALA A 100 7.71 15.23 13.58
CA ALA A 100 7.54 14.75 12.22
C ALA A 100 8.25 13.40 11.98
N GLN A 101 9.41 13.17 12.59
CA GLN A 101 10.11 11.88 12.56
C GLN A 101 9.25 10.79 13.19
N ARG A 102 8.67 11.05 14.37
CA ARG A 102 7.76 10.09 15.03
C ARG A 102 6.53 9.79 14.18
N CYS A 103 5.96 10.80 13.52
CA CYS A 103 4.86 10.62 12.57
C CYS A 103 5.26 9.73 11.39
N ALA A 104 6.40 10.01 10.75
CA ALA A 104 6.91 9.23 9.63
C ALA A 104 7.18 7.75 10.00
N LEU A 105 7.83 7.51 11.15
CA LEU A 105 8.05 6.16 11.67
C LEU A 105 6.73 5.45 12.00
N GLY A 106 5.77 6.16 12.60
CA GLY A 106 4.43 5.62 12.90
C GLY A 106 3.63 5.27 11.65
N ALA A 107 3.85 5.98 10.54
CA ALA A 107 3.29 5.67 9.23
C ALA A 107 4.01 4.51 8.51
N GLY A 108 5.09 3.98 9.09
CA GLY A 108 5.87 2.89 8.50
C GLY A 108 6.88 3.32 7.44
N ALA A 109 7.30 4.59 7.41
CA ALA A 109 8.35 5.04 6.50
C ALA A 109 9.76 4.70 7.03
N ILE A 110 10.72 4.53 6.12
CA ILE A 110 12.14 4.44 6.46
C ILE A 110 12.69 5.86 6.52
N VAL A 111 12.87 6.39 7.73
CA VAL A 111 13.44 7.73 7.91
C VAL A 111 14.95 7.67 7.67
N MET A 112 15.41 8.23 6.54
CA MET A 112 16.82 8.19 6.13
C MET A 112 17.68 9.19 6.91
N ASP A 113 17.14 10.37 7.19
CA ASP A 113 17.78 11.43 7.97
C ASP A 113 16.74 12.44 8.45
N VAL A 114 17.14 13.25 9.44
CA VAL A 114 16.32 14.33 9.98
C VAL A 114 17.13 15.62 9.95
N LEU A 115 16.62 16.62 9.23
CA LEU A 115 17.21 17.95 9.13
C LEU A 115 16.41 18.93 9.98
N ALA A 116 17.09 19.92 10.55
CA ALA A 116 16.42 21.05 11.15
C ALA A 116 17.12 22.37 10.85
N SER A 117 16.42 23.50 10.97
CA SER A 117 17.07 24.81 10.77
C SER A 117 18.22 25.03 11.76
N ASN A 118 18.12 24.45 12.96
CA ASN A 118 19.10 24.56 14.04
C ASN A 118 19.94 23.28 14.29
N ASP A 119 20.03 22.37 13.32
CA ASP A 119 20.78 21.09 13.45
C ASP A 119 22.31 21.23 13.34
N GLY A 120 22.83 22.46 13.22
CA GLY A 120 24.25 22.77 13.15
C GLY A 120 24.94 22.51 11.80
N ARG A 121 24.27 21.88 10.84
CA ARG A 121 24.81 21.64 9.49
C ARG A 121 24.72 22.91 8.64
N LEU A 122 25.73 23.17 7.82
CA LEU A 122 25.71 24.26 6.85
C LEU A 122 24.72 23.97 5.72
N PRO A 123 24.17 25.00 5.04
CA PRO A 123 23.18 24.79 3.97
C PRO A 123 23.65 23.84 2.85
N HIS A 124 24.92 23.93 2.44
CA HIS A 124 25.45 23.06 1.40
C HIS A 124 25.59 21.60 1.86
N GLU A 125 25.89 21.35 3.14
CA GLU A 125 25.95 20.00 3.71
C GLU A 125 24.57 19.35 3.72
N LYS A 126 23.52 20.13 4.03
CA LYS A 126 22.12 19.67 3.95
C LYS A 126 21.75 19.28 2.52
N ILE A 127 22.12 20.09 1.55
CA ILE A 127 21.86 19.83 0.12
C ILE A 127 22.60 18.57 -0.32
N GLU A 128 23.89 18.42 -0.01
CA GLU A 128 24.66 17.23 -0.35
C GLU A 128 24.11 15.97 0.35
N ARG A 129 23.58 16.10 1.56
CA ARG A 129 22.92 15.01 2.26
C ARG A 129 21.64 14.55 1.55
N ILE A 130 20.79 15.49 1.11
CA ILE A 130 19.60 15.17 0.31
C ILE A 130 20.00 14.46 -1.00
N ARG A 131 21.02 14.98 -1.70
CA ARG A 131 21.49 14.42 -2.97
C ARG A 131 22.12 13.04 -2.85
N SER A 132 22.85 12.79 -1.76
CA SER A 132 23.49 11.50 -1.50
C SER A 132 22.50 10.43 -1.10
N LEU A 133 21.53 10.76 -0.24
CA LEU A 133 20.52 9.82 0.23
C LEU A 133 19.42 9.56 -0.80
N ARG A 134 19.08 10.54 -1.65
CA ARG A 134 18.01 10.44 -2.67
C ARG A 134 16.69 9.89 -2.08
N PRO A 135 16.08 10.58 -1.10
CA PRO A 135 14.82 10.14 -0.54
C PRO A 135 13.71 10.15 -1.60
N ASP A 136 12.77 9.20 -1.49
CA ASP A 136 11.56 9.16 -2.31
C ASP A 136 10.61 10.32 -1.97
N MET A 137 10.65 10.78 -0.71
CA MET A 137 9.80 11.83 -0.18
C MET A 137 10.53 12.68 0.87
N ILE A 138 10.23 13.99 0.91
CA ILE A 138 10.66 14.89 1.99
C ILE A 138 9.42 15.37 2.75
N LEU A 139 9.37 15.11 4.06
CA LEU A 139 8.33 15.60 4.96
C LEU A 139 8.80 16.89 5.64
N LEU A 140 8.08 17.99 5.43
CA LEU A 140 8.36 19.30 6.03
C LEU A 140 7.39 19.60 7.17
N SER A 141 7.92 20.06 8.32
CA SER A 141 7.11 20.40 9.51
C SER A 141 7.50 21.73 10.17
N GLY A 142 6.55 22.65 10.20
CA GLY A 142 6.67 24.01 10.74
C GLY A 142 7.14 25.05 9.72
N GLY A 143 7.17 26.32 10.13
CA GLY A 143 7.75 27.42 9.33
C GLY A 143 6.79 28.17 8.40
N THR A 144 5.50 28.25 8.75
CA THR A 144 4.53 29.15 8.09
C THR A 144 4.84 30.61 8.36
#